data_AF-A0A9P5MPQ0-F1
#
_entry.id   AF-A0A9P5MPQ0-F1
#
_cell.length_a   1.000
_cell.length_b   1.000
_cell.length_c   1.000
_cell.angle_alpha   90.00
_cell.angle_beta   90.00
_cell.angle_gamma   90.00
#
_symmetry.space_group_name_H-M   'P 1'
#
loop_
_entity.id
_entity.type
_entity.pdbx_description
1 polymer ?
#
loop_
_entity_poly.entity_id
_entity_poly.type
_entity_poly.pdbx_seq_one_letter_code
_entity_poly.pdbx_strand_id
1 'polypeptide(L)'
;MPYLPAVFRKIRGHTLSSNSTSDRSSEPVEASARQYTLQVTPGGTPSWAGQPWPYVFQNGEVAWALGLNGRWRLVRVIGDSFLENIDDRKQLTYNATWMNNGETMRGTFSPGCGNIKPDTRAIRRLIFDEGPRCVERREWQEVEDDYEDCEVESEGCEESESDHQALVSK
;
A
#
# COMPACT_ATOMS: atom_id res chain seq x y z
N MET A 1 3.86 39.53 -4.27
CA MET A 1 4.23 38.46 -3.31
C MET A 1 5.62 37.95 -3.71
N PRO A 2 6.70 38.34 -3.03
CA PRO A 2 8.04 37.87 -3.38
C PRO A 2 8.20 36.40 -3.00
N TYR A 3 8.59 35.57 -3.98
CA TYR A 3 8.88 34.15 -3.83
C TYR A 3 10.22 33.99 -3.10
N LEU A 4 10.24 33.32 -1.95
CA LEU A 4 11.48 32.94 -1.28
C LEU A 4 12.02 31.63 -1.88
N PRO A 5 13.31 31.55 -2.25
CA PRO A 5 13.88 30.33 -2.82
C PRO A 5 14.02 29.24 -1.74
N ALA A 6 13.59 28.02 -2.07
CA ALA A 6 13.77 26.85 -1.23
C ALA A 6 15.26 26.44 -1.21
N VAL A 7 15.90 26.58 -0.04
CA VAL A 7 17.29 26.18 0.18
C VAL A 7 17.34 24.68 0.47
N PHE A 8 17.71 23.88 -0.53
CA PHE A 8 18.02 22.46 -0.35
C PHE A 8 19.40 22.31 0.31
N ARG A 9 19.42 21.84 1.56
CA ARG A 9 20.66 21.47 2.26
C ARG A 9 21.08 20.05 1.87
N LYS A 10 22.12 19.96 1.06
CA LYS A 10 22.82 18.72 0.70
C LYS A 10 23.57 18.19 1.93
N ILE A 11 23.05 17.11 2.54
CA ILE A 11 23.70 16.45 3.68
C ILE A 11 24.80 15.55 3.11
N ARG A 12 26.08 15.90 3.35
CA ARG A 12 27.22 15.03 3.03
C ARG A 12 27.26 13.90 4.05
N GLY A 13 27.28 12.66 3.57
CA GLY A 13 27.47 11.48 4.40
C GLY A 13 28.84 11.49 5.08
N HIS A 14 28.83 11.35 6.40
CA HIS A 14 30.02 11.06 7.18
C HIS A 14 30.13 9.54 7.34
N THR A 15 31.18 8.98 6.75
CA THR A 15 31.67 7.63 7.03
C THR A 15 32.36 7.61 8.40
N LEU A 16 31.75 6.94 9.38
CA LEU A 16 32.40 6.50 10.62
C LEU A 16 32.29 4.97 10.61
N SER A 17 33.36 4.26 10.25
CA SER A 17 34.40 3.75 11.15
C SER A 17 33.84 2.70 12.11
N SER A 18 34.02 1.45 11.69
CA SER A 18 33.73 0.21 12.39
C SER A 18 34.49 0.14 13.71
N ASN A 19 33.82 -0.31 14.78
CA ASN A 19 34.47 -1.03 15.87
C ASN A 19 33.47 -1.82 16.71
N SER A 20 33.98 -2.96 17.18
CA SER A 20 33.56 -3.74 18.34
C SER A 20 32.55 -4.87 18.14
N THR A 21 33.14 -6.05 17.98
CA THR A 21 32.66 -7.36 18.40
C THR A 21 32.11 -7.32 19.83
N SER A 22 30.84 -7.67 19.98
CA SER A 22 30.28 -8.10 21.26
C SER A 22 29.38 -9.29 21.00
N ASP A 23 29.89 -10.45 21.39
CA ASP A 23 29.19 -11.72 21.51
C ASP A 23 28.10 -11.56 22.58
N ARG A 24 26.88 -11.25 22.13
CA ARG A 24 25.73 -11.04 23.00
C ARG A 24 24.66 -12.05 22.60
N SER A 25 24.56 -13.06 23.45
CA SER A 25 23.50 -14.06 23.53
C SER A 25 22.17 -13.49 23.00
N SER A 26 21.76 -14.04 21.86
CA SER A 26 20.55 -13.65 21.15
C SER A 26 19.36 -14.28 21.85
N GLU A 27 18.79 -13.56 22.81
CA GLU A 27 17.39 -13.81 23.18
C GLU A 27 16.53 -13.51 21.94
N PRO A 28 15.60 -14.39 21.57
CA PRO A 28 14.66 -14.11 20.49
C PRO A 28 13.90 -12.85 20.90
N VAL A 29 14.22 -11.73 20.26
CA VAL A 29 13.45 -10.50 20.41
C VAL A 29 12.09 -10.85 19.88
N GLU A 30 11.18 -11.16 20.80
CA GLU A 30 9.77 -11.35 20.56
C GLU A 30 9.34 -10.03 19.92
N ALA A 31 9.37 -10.00 18.58
CA ALA A 31 8.86 -8.92 17.78
C ALA A 31 7.40 -8.86 18.18
N SER A 32 7.12 -8.01 19.17
CA SER A 32 5.80 -7.74 19.69
C SER A 32 5.07 -7.13 18.51
N ALA A 33 4.51 -8.04 17.70
CA ALA A 33 3.50 -7.79 16.71
C ALA A 33 2.31 -7.31 17.51
N ARG A 34 2.41 -6.05 17.97
CA ARG A 34 1.31 -5.29 18.50
C ARG A 34 0.33 -5.29 17.35
N GLN A 35 -0.63 -6.20 17.43
CA GLN A 35 -1.81 -6.23 16.60
C GLN A 35 -2.52 -4.92 16.92
N TYR A 36 -2.15 -3.86 16.22
CA TYR A 36 -2.93 -2.65 16.20
C TYR A 36 -4.22 -3.06 15.49
N THR A 37 -5.22 -3.46 16.27
CA THR A 37 -6.61 -3.51 15.84
C THR A 37 -7.02 -2.08 15.54
N LEU A 38 -6.58 -1.58 14.39
CA LEU A 38 -7.33 -0.56 13.69
C LEU A 38 -8.75 -1.12 13.62
N GLN A 39 -9.70 -0.43 14.24
CA GLN A 39 -11.11 -0.72 14.06
C GLN A 39 -11.46 -0.36 12.62
N VAL A 40 -11.00 -1.19 11.68
CA VAL A 40 -11.45 -1.19 10.31
C VAL A 40 -12.88 -1.66 10.41
N THR A 41 -13.84 -0.73 10.41
CA THR A 41 -15.23 -1.08 10.18
C THR A 41 -15.25 -1.89 8.87
N PRO A 42 -15.52 -3.20 8.92
CA PRO A 42 -15.56 -4.00 7.72
C PRO A 42 -16.79 -3.54 6.94
N GLY A 43 -16.59 -2.96 5.75
CA GLY A 43 -17.71 -2.72 4.84
C GLY A 43 -17.68 -1.46 4.00
N GLY A 44 -16.65 -0.61 4.07
CA GLY A 44 -16.57 0.56 3.19
C GLY A 44 -15.47 0.44 2.13
N THR A 45 -15.81 0.79 0.89
CA THR A 45 -14.82 1.23 -0.10
C THR A 45 -14.71 2.75 -0.01
N PRO A 46 -13.51 3.34 -0.15
CA PRO A 46 -13.40 4.79 -0.21
C PRO A 46 -14.20 5.32 -1.40
N SER A 47 -14.94 6.42 -1.20
CA SER A 47 -15.71 7.10 -2.24
C SER A 47 -14.86 8.02 -3.10
N TRP A 48 -13.64 8.38 -2.66
CA TRP A 48 -12.64 9.11 -3.45
C TRP A 48 -11.21 8.77 -3.03
N ALA A 49 -10.23 8.93 -3.92
CA ALA A 49 -8.85 8.49 -3.78
C ALA A 49 -8.13 9.26 -2.66
N GLY A 50 -8.47 10.52 -2.41
CA GLY A 50 -7.93 11.28 -1.26
C GLY A 50 -8.54 10.92 0.11
N GLN A 51 -9.56 10.05 0.20
CA GLN A 51 -10.26 9.82 1.46
C GLN A 51 -9.36 9.07 2.46
N PRO A 52 -9.17 9.54 3.70
CA PRO A 52 -8.45 8.76 4.71
C PRO A 52 -9.04 7.37 4.90
N TRP A 53 -8.19 6.36 5.02
CA TRP A 53 -8.64 4.98 5.22
C TRP A 53 -7.59 4.17 5.98
N PRO A 54 -7.96 3.32 6.95
CA PRO A 54 -7.02 2.60 7.81
C PRO A 54 -6.41 1.38 7.10
N TYR A 55 -5.71 1.59 5.99
CA TYR A 55 -4.98 0.51 5.32
C TYR A 55 -3.75 0.09 6.12
N VAL A 56 -3.49 -1.21 6.13
CA VAL A 56 -2.27 -1.82 6.66
C VAL A 56 -1.47 -2.37 5.50
N PHE A 57 -0.17 -2.11 5.49
CA PHE A 57 0.73 -2.57 4.44
C PHE A 57 1.86 -3.42 5.05
N GLN A 58 2.32 -4.40 4.28
CA GLN A 58 3.50 -5.19 4.62
C GLN A 58 4.76 -4.62 3.94
N ASN A 59 5.92 -4.92 4.50
CA ASN A 59 7.19 -4.58 3.86
C ASN A 59 7.32 -5.32 2.52
N GLY A 60 7.71 -4.60 1.47
CA GLY A 60 7.79 -5.10 0.10
C GLY A 60 6.49 -4.96 -0.71
N GLU A 61 5.35 -4.65 -0.07
CA GLU A 61 4.06 -4.49 -0.74
C GLU A 61 4.05 -3.30 -1.70
N VAL A 62 3.34 -3.43 -2.81
CA VAL A 62 3.17 -2.38 -3.81
C VAL A 62 1.90 -1.59 -3.50
N ALA A 63 2.02 -0.26 -3.50
CA ALA A 63 0.95 0.65 -3.15
C ALA A 63 0.94 1.88 -4.08
N TRP A 64 -0.17 2.60 -4.10
CA TRP A 64 -0.24 3.92 -4.71
C TRP A 64 -0.03 4.99 -3.66
N ALA A 65 0.84 5.97 -3.93
CA ALA A 65 1.05 7.10 -3.05
C ALA A 65 0.88 8.44 -3.76
N LEU A 66 0.24 9.39 -3.09
CA LEU A 66 0.04 10.75 -3.56
C LEU A 66 1.21 11.60 -3.11
N GLY A 67 2.08 12.00 -4.05
CA GLY A 67 3.19 12.88 -3.72
C GLY A 67 2.79 14.35 -3.63
N LEU A 68 3.72 15.19 -3.15
CA LEU A 68 3.52 16.63 -2.99
C LEU A 68 3.19 17.39 -4.28
N ASN A 69 3.51 16.80 -5.45
CA ASN A 69 3.14 17.33 -6.75
C ASN A 69 1.66 17.06 -7.13
N GLY A 70 0.87 16.47 -6.23
CA GLY A 70 -0.52 16.11 -6.47
C GLY A 70 -0.70 14.98 -7.48
N ARG A 71 0.34 14.16 -7.69
CA ARG A 71 0.32 13.00 -8.59
C ARG A 71 0.45 11.70 -7.82
N TRP A 72 -0.44 10.77 -8.16
CA TRP A 72 -0.37 9.38 -7.73
C TRP A 72 0.76 8.66 -8.45
N ARG A 73 1.51 7.84 -7.71
CA ARG A 73 2.60 7.01 -8.23
C ARG A 73 2.61 5.65 -7.55
N LEU A 74 3.08 4.62 -8.24
CA LEU A 74 3.36 3.33 -7.63
C LEU A 74 4.61 3.44 -6.75
N VAL A 75 4.51 2.91 -5.55
CA VAL A 75 5.58 2.85 -4.56
C VAL A 75 5.71 1.44 -4.02
N ARG A 76 6.90 1.08 -3.54
CA ARG A 76 7.13 -0.14 -2.75
C ARG A 76 7.34 0.24 -1.30
N VAL A 77 6.52 -0.32 -0.40
CA VAL A 77 6.65 -0.11 1.04
C VAL A 77 7.95 -0.77 1.51
N ILE A 78 8.76 -0.06 2.29
CA ILE A 78 10.03 -0.54 2.84
C ILE A 78 10.00 -0.69 4.37
N GLY A 79 8.95 -0.19 5.02
CA GLY A 79 8.73 -0.32 6.46
C GLY A 79 7.72 0.69 6.98
N ASP A 80 7.28 0.46 8.21
CA ASP A 80 6.37 1.34 8.94
C ASP A 80 7.09 2.10 10.05
N SER A 81 6.50 3.22 10.47
CA SER A 81 6.94 4.02 11.60
C SER A 81 5.75 4.73 12.24
N PHE A 82 5.89 5.13 13.50
CA PHE A 82 4.92 5.99 14.17
C PHE A 82 5.47 7.41 14.26
N LEU A 83 4.74 8.37 13.74
CA LEU A 83 5.03 9.78 13.97
C LEU A 83 4.23 10.24 15.19
N GLU A 84 4.91 10.82 16.18
CA GLU A 84 4.25 11.48 17.31
C GLU A 84 3.67 12.80 16.82
N ASN A 85 2.35 12.94 16.93
CA ASN A 85 1.65 14.17 16.58
C ASN A 85 1.60 15.12 17.78
N ILE A 86 1.26 16.39 17.55
CA ILE A 86 1.18 17.45 18.57
C ILE A 86 0.21 17.06 19.72
N ASP A 87 -0.81 16.25 19.42
CA ASP A 87 -1.83 15.81 20.38
C ASP A 87 -1.46 14.51 21.15
N ASP A 88 -0.18 14.12 21.20
CA ASP A 88 0.31 12.84 21.75
C ASP A 88 -0.31 11.58 21.08
N ARG A 89 -1.00 11.76 19.96
CA ARG A 89 -1.56 10.66 19.17
C ARG A 89 -0.49 10.14 18.22
N LYS A 90 -0.19 8.84 18.32
CA LYS A 90 0.70 8.16 17.38
C LYS A 90 0.00 7.99 16.04
N GLN A 91 0.58 8.57 14.99
CA GLN A 91 0.10 8.41 13.63
C GLN A 91 0.93 7.34 12.91
N LEU A 92 0.25 6.31 12.40
CA LEU A 92 0.90 5.28 11.58
C LEU A 92 1.34 5.88 10.24
N THR A 93 2.60 5.67 9.92
CA THR A 93 3.23 6.13 8.68
C THR A 93 3.98 4.97 8.03
N TYR A 94 4.07 5.00 6.71
CA TYR A 94 4.81 4.03 5.91
C TYR A 94 5.91 4.75 5.15
N ASN A 95 7.11 4.21 5.23
CA ASN A 95 8.21 4.59 4.37
C ASN A 95 8.10 3.77 3.09
N ALA A 96 8.17 4.43 1.95
CA ALA A 96 8.09 3.77 0.66
C ALA A 96 9.10 4.37 -0.33
N THR A 97 9.47 3.59 -1.34
CA THR A 97 10.38 4.00 -2.41
C THR A 97 9.70 3.94 -3.76
N TRP A 98 10.16 4.78 -4.70
CA TRP A 98 9.74 4.74 -6.09
C TRP A 98 10.90 5.17 -7.00
N MET A 99 10.80 4.84 -8.28
CA MET A 99 11.77 5.28 -9.28
C MET A 99 11.30 6.58 -9.92
N ASN A 100 12.23 7.53 -10.12
CA ASN A 100 11.98 8.76 -10.85
C ASN A 100 13.22 9.09 -11.69
N ASN A 101 13.12 9.01 -13.01
CA ASN A 101 14.25 9.21 -13.93
C ASN A 101 15.49 8.37 -13.60
N GLY A 102 15.29 7.09 -13.25
CA GLY A 102 16.37 6.17 -12.89
C GLY A 102 16.93 6.34 -11.46
N GLU A 103 16.49 7.35 -10.71
CA GLU A 103 16.88 7.54 -9.32
C GLU A 103 15.84 6.94 -8.36
N THR A 104 16.31 6.24 -7.33
CA THR A 104 15.44 5.75 -6.26
C THR A 104 15.13 6.88 -5.28
N MET A 105 13.86 7.25 -5.24
CA MET A 105 13.33 8.23 -4.32
C MET A 105 12.72 7.52 -3.10
N ARG A 106 12.67 8.23 -1.97
CA ARG A 106 12.05 7.76 -0.73
C ARG A 106 11.10 8.81 -0.18
N GLY A 107 10.02 8.37 0.45
CA GLY A 107 9.04 9.23 1.07
C GLY A 107 8.30 8.53 2.21
N THR A 108 7.62 9.34 3.02
CA THR A 108 6.81 8.88 4.15
C THR A 108 5.37 9.27 3.91
N PHE A 109 4.47 8.30 4.06
CA PHE A 109 3.04 8.44 3.76
C PHE A 109 2.20 7.95 4.93
N SER A 110 0.95 8.39 5.03
CA SER A 110 0.04 8.08 6.12
C SER A 110 -1.34 7.73 5.56
N PRO A 111 -1.87 6.52 5.82
CA PRO A 111 -3.22 6.16 5.40
C PRO A 111 -4.27 7.11 6.00
N GLY A 112 -4.01 7.60 7.23
CA GLY A 112 -4.84 8.60 7.90
C GLY A 112 -4.85 9.97 7.22
N CYS A 113 -3.90 10.25 6.34
CA CYS A 113 -3.91 11.44 5.47
C CYS A 113 -4.48 11.16 4.08
N GLY A 114 -4.88 9.92 3.78
CA GLY A 114 -5.40 9.52 2.48
C GLY A 114 -4.38 9.56 1.34
N ASN A 115 -3.07 9.66 1.64
CA ASN A 115 -2.02 9.82 0.63
C ASN A 115 -1.27 8.52 0.29
N ILE A 116 -1.75 7.36 0.78
CA ILE A 116 -1.30 6.03 0.37
C ILE A 116 -2.49 5.06 0.31
N LYS A 117 -2.52 4.19 -0.70
CA LYS A 117 -3.62 3.26 -1.00
C LYS A 117 -3.09 1.90 -1.47
N PRO A 118 -3.78 0.79 -1.18
CA PRO A 118 -3.41 -0.52 -1.69
C PRO A 118 -3.59 -0.59 -3.19
N ASP A 119 -2.72 -1.35 -3.86
CA ASP A 119 -2.78 -1.55 -5.29
C ASP A 119 -3.86 -2.59 -5.68
N THR A 120 -5.12 -2.18 -5.55
CA THR A 120 -6.27 -3.01 -5.93
C THR A 120 -6.96 -2.45 -7.18
N ARG A 121 -7.65 -3.30 -7.94
CA ARG A 121 -8.40 -2.88 -9.13
C ARG A 121 -9.40 -1.76 -8.84
N ALA A 122 -10.08 -1.80 -7.69
CA ALA A 122 -11.05 -0.78 -7.28
C ALA A 122 -10.37 0.58 -7.02
N ILE A 123 -9.24 0.58 -6.30
CA ILE A 123 -8.47 1.80 -6.04
C ILE A 123 -7.85 2.35 -7.32
N ARG A 124 -7.30 1.49 -8.20
CA ARG A 124 -6.77 1.91 -9.50
C ARG A 124 -7.84 2.69 -10.27
N ARG A 125 -9.05 2.13 -10.40
CA ARG A 125 -10.19 2.82 -11.04
C ARG A 125 -10.47 4.17 -10.39
N LEU A 126 -10.60 4.21 -9.06
CA LEU A 126 -10.85 5.43 -8.31
C LEU A 126 -9.80 6.53 -8.56
N ILE A 127 -8.52 6.15 -8.58
CA ILE A 127 -7.41 7.07 -8.86
C ILE A 127 -7.45 7.59 -10.29
N PHE A 128 -7.75 6.73 -11.27
CA PHE A 128 -7.83 7.11 -12.68
C PHE A 128 -9.07 7.95 -13.00
N ASP A 129 -10.21 7.66 -12.34
CA ASP A 129 -11.46 8.39 -12.52
C ASP A 129 -11.39 9.81 -11.96
N GLU A 130 -10.62 10.05 -10.88
CA GLU A 130 -10.38 11.38 -10.31
C GLU A 130 -9.46 12.30 -11.14
N GLY A 131 -8.85 11.76 -12.19
CA GLY A 131 -8.38 12.56 -13.32
C GLY A 131 -6.92 12.36 -13.75
N PRO A 132 -6.52 13.03 -14.84
CA PRO A 132 -5.29 12.77 -15.60
C PRO A 132 -4.00 13.25 -14.92
N ARG A 133 -4.00 13.47 -13.60
CA ARG A 133 -2.78 13.80 -12.84
C ARG A 133 -1.88 12.57 -12.62
N CYS A 134 -2.30 11.41 -13.11
CA CYS A 134 -1.48 10.20 -13.18
C CYS A 134 -0.43 10.34 -14.30
N VAL A 135 0.82 10.59 -13.92
CA VAL A 135 2.00 10.49 -14.80
C VAL A 135 2.86 9.43 -14.14
N GLU A 136 3.29 8.33 -14.74
CA GLU A 136 3.57 8.03 -16.14
C GLU A 136 3.21 6.54 -16.40
N ARG A 137 2.36 6.28 -17.39
CA ARG A 137 1.84 4.94 -17.76
C ARG A 137 2.90 4.01 -18.38
N ARG A 138 4.15 4.46 -18.50
CA ARG A 138 5.06 3.98 -19.56
C ARG A 138 5.92 2.77 -19.25
N GLU A 139 5.80 2.16 -18.06
CA GLU A 139 6.68 1.04 -17.66
C GLU A 139 5.96 -0.19 -17.09
N TRP A 140 4.63 -0.27 -17.19
CA TRP A 140 3.87 -1.43 -16.69
C TRP A 140 3.15 -2.22 -17.79
N GLN A 141 3.33 -1.86 -19.05
CA GLN A 141 2.57 -2.44 -20.15
C GLN A 141 3.20 -3.70 -20.77
N GLU A 142 4.26 -4.28 -20.19
CA GLU A 142 4.94 -5.43 -20.80
C GLU A 142 4.99 -6.69 -19.93
N VAL A 143 4.16 -6.80 -18.87
CA VAL A 143 4.11 -8.03 -18.03
C VAL A 143 2.69 -8.60 -17.88
N GLU A 144 1.67 -8.03 -18.55
CA GLU A 144 0.30 -8.59 -18.52
C GLU A 144 -0.02 -9.53 -19.69
N ASP A 145 0.90 -9.77 -20.64
CA ASP A 145 0.62 -10.57 -21.85
C ASP A 145 1.00 -12.06 -21.75
N ASP A 146 1.56 -12.55 -20.62
CA ASP A 146 1.89 -13.98 -20.41
C ASP A 146 0.99 -14.68 -19.37
N TYR A 147 -0.16 -14.07 -19.01
CA TYR A 147 -1.27 -14.83 -18.40
C TYR A 147 -2.21 -15.27 -19.52
N GLU A 148 -1.69 -16.14 -20.40
CA GLU A 148 -2.52 -16.99 -21.23
C GLU A 148 -3.49 -17.74 -20.31
N ASP A 149 -4.75 -17.36 -20.40
CA ASP A 149 -5.91 -18.25 -20.40
C ASP A 149 -5.67 -19.62 -19.76
N CYS A 150 -5.62 -19.66 -18.41
CA CYS A 150 -6.10 -20.83 -17.72
C CYS A 150 -7.62 -20.83 -17.92
N GLU A 151 -8.06 -21.26 -19.11
CA GLU A 151 -9.38 -21.85 -19.28
C GLU A 151 -9.44 -23.02 -18.31
N VAL A 152 -9.83 -22.74 -17.07
CA VAL A 152 -10.34 -23.76 -16.17
C VAL A 152 -11.66 -24.15 -16.81
N GLU A 153 -11.59 -25.11 -17.73
CA GLU A 153 -12.73 -25.89 -18.18
C GLU A 153 -13.44 -26.36 -16.90
N SER A 154 -14.47 -25.60 -16.54
CA SER A 154 -15.33 -25.89 -15.41
C SER A 154 -16.26 -26.99 -15.91
N GLU A 155 -15.73 -28.19 -16.06
CA GLU A 155 -16.52 -29.39 -16.29
C GLU A 155 -17.57 -29.48 -15.18
N GLY A 156 -18.82 -29.61 -15.62
CA GLY A 156 -20.00 -29.32 -14.82
C GLY A 156 -20.13 -30.19 -13.57
N CYS A 157 -20.42 -29.54 -12.46
CA CYS A 157 -21.12 -30.19 -11.35
C CYS A 157 -22.59 -30.29 -11.76
N GLU A 158 -22.95 -31.44 -12.33
CA GLU A 158 -24.32 -31.78 -12.70
C GLU A 158 -25.26 -31.64 -11.50
N GLU A 159 -26.32 -30.88 -11.75
CA GLU A 159 -27.44 -30.58 -10.88
C GLU A 159 -28.16 -31.88 -10.52
N SER A 160 -27.99 -32.36 -9.29
CA SER A 160 -28.78 -33.46 -8.76
C SER A 160 -30.11 -32.91 -8.22
N GLU A 161 -31.06 -32.70 -9.13
CA GLU A 161 -32.47 -32.43 -8.82
C GLU A 161 -33.07 -33.70 -8.17
N SER A 162 -33.10 -33.74 -6.83
CA SER A 162 -33.82 -34.78 -6.09
C SER A 162 -35.28 -34.38 -5.90
N ASP A 163 -36.12 -34.92 -6.79
CA ASP A 163 -37.55 -35.06 -6.66
C ASP A 163 -37.93 -35.70 -5.31
N HIS A 164 -38.37 -34.87 -4.35
CA HIS A 164 -39.14 -35.35 -3.20
C HIS A 164 -40.64 -35.32 -3.55
N GLN A 165 -41.09 -36.44 -4.11
CA GLN A 165 -42.50 -36.75 -4.32
C GLN A 165 -43.31 -36.70 -3.02
N ALA A 166 -44.54 -36.25 -3.20
CA ALA A 166 -45.61 -36.12 -2.23
C ALA A 166 -45.94 -37.43 -1.48
N LEU A 167 -46.09 -37.33 -0.16
CA LEU A 167 -46.90 -38.27 0.61
C LEU A 167 -48.21 -37.61 1.02
N VAL A 168 -49.24 -38.01 0.28
CA VAL A 168 -50.66 -37.90 0.59
C VAL A 168 -50.94 -38.51 1.98
N SER A 169 -51.72 -37.84 2.81
CA SER A 169 -52.44 -38.49 3.92
C SER A 169 -53.83 -37.91 4.06
N LYS A 170 -54.77 -38.85 4.24
CA LYS A 170 -56.23 -38.74 4.20
C LYS A 170 -56.82 -38.01 5.40
#